data_AF-A0A9Q0H9Y8-F1
#
_entry.id   AF-A0A9Q0H9Y8-F1
#
_cell.length_a   1.000
_cell.length_b   1.000
_cell.length_c   1.000
_cell.angle_alpha   90.00
_cell.angle_beta   90.00
_cell.angle_gamma   90.00
#
_symmetry.space_group_name_H-M   'P 1'
#
loop_
_entity.id
_entity.type
_entity.pdbx_description
1 polymer ?
#
loop_
_entity_poly.entity_id
_entity_poly.type
_entity_poly.pdbx_seq_one_letter_code
_entity_poly.pdbx_strand_id
1 'polypeptide(L)'
;MDKMKMKLEIVLGTKEELLFEAPGGLKLSENGLDNFLLSLSTLPFWLSCKSSSSYRLRRWRKRKRKRQALKVTKKLKSQTASGYSNDSNPFGDSNLNEKFVWRKKIERGVSHGLPLETYSLRSEKKKQKERMAEIEKVKKRREERAIEKAKYEEEMSIVRILANITLHVEALTIVGMGFV
;
A
#
# COMPACT_ATOMS: atom_id res chain seq x y z
N MET A 1 37.30 40.42 -1.32
CA MET A 1 36.05 40.91 -0.67
C MET A 1 34.97 39.87 -0.90
N ASP A 2 34.32 39.49 0.20
CA ASP A 2 33.79 38.16 0.43
C ASP A 2 32.47 37.78 -0.26
N LYS A 3 32.35 36.46 -0.45
CA LYS A 3 31.21 35.71 -0.95
C LYS A 3 30.08 35.73 0.08
N MET A 4 28.98 36.45 -0.16
CA MET A 4 27.76 36.27 0.62
C MET A 4 26.92 35.09 0.08
N LYS A 5 27.22 33.89 0.59
CA LYS A 5 26.35 32.71 0.52
C LYS A 5 25.19 32.89 1.49
N MET A 6 24.01 33.24 1.00
CA MET A 6 22.77 33.13 1.78
C MET A 6 22.33 31.66 1.81
N LYS A 7 22.61 31.01 2.94
CA LYS A 7 22.18 29.66 3.26
C LYS A 7 20.77 29.75 3.84
N LEU A 8 19.74 29.44 3.04
CA LEU A 8 18.38 29.26 3.55
C LEU A 8 18.25 27.84 4.10
N GLU A 9 18.37 27.74 5.41
CA GLU A 9 18.15 26.53 6.19
C GLU A 9 16.63 26.36 6.38
N ILE A 10 16.09 25.24 5.88
CA ILE A 10 14.69 24.88 6.07
C ILE A 10 14.59 24.21 7.43
N VAL A 11 14.11 24.95 8.43
CA VAL A 11 13.68 24.38 9.71
C VAL A 11 12.16 24.49 9.81
N LEU A 12 11.58 23.37 10.23
CA LEU A 12 10.18 23.00 10.24
C LEU A 12 9.34 23.90 11.17
N GLY A 13 8.10 24.19 10.77
CA GLY A 13 7.05 24.75 11.65
C GLY A 13 5.83 25.15 10.82
N THR A 14 4.86 24.25 10.60
CA THR A 14 3.56 24.25 11.30
C THR A 14 2.85 25.60 11.37
N LYS A 15 1.74 25.68 10.62
CA LYS A 15 0.57 26.57 10.79
C LYS A 15 0.87 28.07 10.90
N GLU A 16 0.85 28.77 9.77
CA GLU A 16 0.48 30.19 9.76
C GLU A 16 -1.02 30.30 9.98
N GLU A 17 -1.40 30.71 11.19
CA GLU A 17 -2.62 31.45 11.46
C GLU A 17 -2.61 32.71 10.59
N LEU A 18 -3.69 32.89 9.82
CA LEU A 18 -3.97 34.13 9.12
C LEU A 18 -4.52 35.14 10.14
N LEU A 19 -3.65 35.96 10.71
CA LEU A 19 -4.03 37.19 11.40
C LEU A 19 -3.24 38.34 10.76
N PHE A 20 -3.86 38.90 9.73
CA PHE A 20 -3.45 40.15 9.09
C PHE A 20 -4.13 41.29 9.84
N GLU A 21 -3.46 41.83 10.85
CA GLU A 21 -3.84 43.10 11.48
C GLU A 21 -3.58 44.25 10.48
N ALA A 22 -4.62 45.00 10.15
CA ALA A 22 -4.54 46.15 9.25
C ALA A 22 -4.01 47.39 10.00
N PRO A 23 -3.04 48.13 9.46
CA PRO A 23 -2.62 49.40 10.05
C PRO A 23 -3.55 50.53 9.59
N GLY A 24 -4.19 51.22 10.52
CA GLY A 24 -4.79 52.53 10.25
C GLY A 24 -6.02 52.86 11.07
N GLY A 25 -5.83 53.56 12.19
CA GLY A 25 -6.91 54.28 12.85
C GLY A 25 -7.33 55.49 12.02
N LEU A 26 -8.56 55.49 11.53
CA LEU A 26 -9.24 56.66 10.96
C LEU A 26 -10.56 56.81 11.71
N LYS A 27 -10.65 57.89 12.50
CA LYS A 27 -11.87 58.31 13.19
C LYS A 27 -12.90 58.74 12.15
N LEU A 28 -14.09 58.13 12.16
CA LEU A 28 -15.26 58.63 11.46
C LEU A 28 -16.05 59.49 12.45
N SER A 29 -16.06 60.81 12.23
CA SER A 29 -17.11 61.67 12.80
C SER A 29 -18.35 61.52 11.93
N GLU A 30 -19.47 61.32 12.60
CA GLU A 30 -20.82 61.27 12.06
C GLU A 30 -21.09 62.48 11.18
N ASN A 31 -21.46 62.25 9.92
CA ASN A 31 -22.42 63.01 9.13
C ASN A 31 -22.54 62.35 7.76
N GLY A 32 -23.77 62.06 7.34
CA GLY A 32 -24.08 61.61 5.99
C GLY A 32 -24.41 60.14 5.90
N LEU A 33 -25.68 59.82 6.17
CA LEU A 33 -26.40 58.86 5.35
C LEU A 33 -26.09 59.19 3.89
N ASP A 34 -25.55 58.23 3.13
CA ASP A 34 -25.90 57.97 1.74
C ASP A 34 -25.04 56.82 1.18
N ASN A 35 -25.73 55.82 0.63
CA ASN A 35 -25.22 54.89 -0.39
C ASN A 35 -24.21 53.80 0.02
N PHE A 36 -24.67 52.83 0.82
CA PHE A 36 -24.08 51.48 0.85
C PHE A 36 -24.97 50.42 0.16
N LEU A 37 -25.66 50.84 -0.89
CA LEU A 37 -26.19 49.95 -1.94
C LEU A 37 -25.53 50.31 -3.27
N LEU A 38 -24.19 50.19 -3.36
CA LEU A 38 -23.49 50.17 -4.64
C LEU A 38 -23.07 48.74 -4.98
N SER A 39 -23.89 48.13 -5.85
CA SER A 39 -23.53 47.30 -7.00
C SER A 39 -22.26 46.41 -6.92
N LEU A 40 -22.47 45.10 -7.11
CA LEU A 40 -21.45 44.09 -7.44
C LEU A 40 -20.63 44.37 -8.73
N SER A 41 -20.82 45.50 -9.42
CA SER A 41 -20.13 45.82 -10.69
C SER A 41 -18.71 46.38 -10.55
N THR A 42 -18.22 46.65 -9.34
CA THR A 42 -16.94 47.36 -9.14
C THR A 42 -15.88 46.52 -8.41
N LEU A 43 -15.88 45.20 -8.61
CA LEU A 43 -14.69 44.41 -8.30
C LEU A 43 -13.56 44.82 -9.25
N PRO A 44 -12.37 45.23 -8.75
CA PRO A 44 -11.27 45.67 -9.60
C PRO A 44 -10.84 44.55 -10.54
N PHE A 45 -10.73 44.86 -11.84
CA PHE A 45 -10.29 43.96 -12.92
C PHE A 45 -9.02 43.15 -12.59
N TRP A 46 -8.18 43.66 -11.69
CA TRP A 46 -6.95 43.00 -11.22
C TRP A 46 -7.17 41.72 -10.39
N LEU A 47 -8.34 41.55 -9.75
CA LEU A 47 -8.71 40.30 -9.08
C LEU A 47 -8.94 39.15 -10.09
N SER A 48 -9.28 39.49 -11.33
CA SER A 48 -9.41 38.53 -12.45
C SER A 48 -8.04 38.02 -12.95
N CYS A 49 -6.98 38.83 -12.85
CA CYS A 49 -5.68 38.51 -13.47
C CYS A 49 -4.79 37.57 -12.62
N LYS A 50 -4.90 37.59 -11.28
CA LYS A 50 -4.20 36.62 -10.39
C LYS A 50 -4.75 35.19 -10.50
N SER A 51 -6.02 35.04 -10.87
CA SER A 51 -6.65 33.75 -11.20
C SER A 51 -5.90 33.06 -12.36
N SER A 52 -5.36 33.85 -13.31
CA SER A 52 -4.85 33.33 -14.57
C SER A 52 -3.52 32.55 -14.46
N SER A 53 -2.57 33.14 -13.75
CA SER A 53 -1.24 32.55 -13.54
C SER A 53 -1.30 31.33 -12.60
N SER A 54 -2.09 31.42 -11.51
CA SER A 54 -2.20 30.34 -10.52
C SER A 54 -2.91 29.10 -11.09
N TYR A 55 -3.94 29.26 -11.94
CA TYR A 55 -4.58 28.13 -12.62
C TYR A 55 -3.58 27.41 -13.52
N ARG A 56 -2.71 28.16 -14.21
CA ARG A 56 -1.76 27.63 -15.20
C ARG A 56 -0.70 26.79 -14.51
N LEU A 57 -0.19 27.28 -13.38
CA LEU A 57 0.74 26.56 -12.51
C LEU A 57 0.08 25.32 -11.89
N ARG A 58 -1.18 25.41 -11.43
CA ARG A 58 -1.93 24.26 -10.88
C ARG A 58 -2.17 23.18 -11.94
N ARG A 59 -2.55 23.57 -13.16
CA ARG A 59 -2.77 22.68 -14.30
C ARG A 59 -1.45 21.99 -14.70
N TRP A 60 -0.35 22.75 -14.77
CA TRP A 60 0.98 22.21 -15.03
C TRP A 60 1.43 21.20 -13.95
N ARG A 61 1.28 21.54 -12.66
CA ARG A 61 1.58 20.63 -11.54
C ARG A 61 0.78 19.33 -11.63
N LYS A 62 -0.53 19.41 -11.91
CA LYS A 62 -1.38 18.23 -12.12
C LYS A 62 -0.90 17.35 -13.28
N ARG A 63 -0.57 17.95 -14.43
CA ARG A 63 -0.01 17.21 -15.59
C ARG A 63 1.33 16.56 -15.25
N LYS A 64 2.21 17.25 -14.54
CA LYS A 64 3.53 16.73 -14.13
C LYS A 64 3.39 15.49 -13.24
N ARG A 65 2.50 15.55 -12.23
CA ARG A 65 2.20 14.41 -11.35
C ARG A 65 1.60 13.22 -12.11
N LYS A 66 0.64 13.46 -13.02
CA LYS A 66 0.08 12.40 -13.88
C LYS A 66 1.16 11.74 -14.74
N ARG A 67 2.06 12.53 -15.36
CA ARG A 67 3.18 11.99 -16.15
C ARG A 67 4.11 11.12 -15.30
N GLN A 68 4.40 11.53 -14.06
CA GLN A 68 5.21 10.73 -13.13
C GLN A 68 4.51 9.41 -12.75
N ALA A 69 3.22 9.47 -12.39
CA ALA A 69 2.44 8.28 -12.09
C ALA A 69 2.39 7.30 -13.28
N LEU A 70 2.17 7.82 -14.50
CA LEU A 70 2.20 7.00 -15.72
C LEU A 70 3.55 6.32 -15.94
N LYS A 71 4.67 7.03 -15.74
CA LYS A 71 6.02 6.43 -15.84
C LYS A 71 6.21 5.26 -14.87
N VAL A 72 5.79 5.44 -13.62
CA VAL A 72 5.87 4.38 -12.60
C VAL A 72 4.97 3.19 -12.97
N THR A 73 3.73 3.45 -13.39
CA THR A 73 2.82 2.37 -13.79
C THR A 73 3.36 1.55 -14.96
N LYS A 74 3.98 2.20 -15.96
CA LYS A 74 4.61 1.50 -17.09
C LYS A 74 5.76 0.60 -16.62
N LYS A 75 6.62 1.10 -15.74
CA LYS A 75 7.74 0.33 -15.16
C LYS A 75 7.27 -0.87 -14.32
N LEU A 76 6.15 -0.72 -13.60
CA LEU A 76 5.59 -1.80 -12.80
C LEU A 76 4.89 -2.86 -13.68
N LYS A 77 4.23 -2.45 -14.76
CA LYS A 77 3.51 -3.35 -15.68
C LYS A 77 4.46 -4.17 -16.55
N SER A 78 5.66 -3.65 -16.86
CA SER A 78 6.66 -4.36 -17.66
C SER A 78 7.30 -5.56 -16.93
N GLN A 79 7.00 -5.78 -15.65
CA GLN A 79 7.37 -7.04 -14.99
C GLN A 79 6.36 -8.12 -15.35
N THR A 80 6.85 -9.10 -16.10
CA THR A 80 6.19 -10.36 -16.45
C THR A 80 5.85 -11.15 -15.17
N ALA A 81 4.61 -11.60 -15.03
CA ALA A 81 4.18 -12.49 -13.95
C ALA A 81 4.18 -13.93 -14.49
N SER A 82 5.08 -14.77 -13.98
CA SER A 82 5.29 -16.12 -14.53
C SER A 82 4.52 -17.18 -13.75
N GLY A 83 3.91 -18.12 -14.48
CA GLY A 83 3.29 -19.34 -13.97
C GLY A 83 2.41 -20.06 -14.99
N TYR A 84 1.78 -19.32 -15.90
CA TYR A 84 0.89 -19.84 -16.95
C TYR A 84 1.12 -19.07 -18.26
N SER A 85 1.01 -19.77 -19.40
CA SER A 85 1.05 -19.14 -20.71
C SER A 85 -0.33 -18.57 -21.07
N ASN A 86 -0.37 -17.44 -21.77
CA ASN A 86 -1.61 -16.86 -22.28
C ASN A 86 -2.34 -17.85 -23.23
N ASP A 87 -1.59 -18.70 -23.93
CA ASP A 87 -2.13 -19.68 -24.90
C ASP A 87 -2.68 -20.95 -24.24
N SER A 88 -2.37 -21.18 -22.96
CA SER A 88 -2.82 -22.35 -22.19
C SER A 88 -3.64 -21.91 -20.98
N ASN A 89 -4.52 -20.93 -21.18
CA ASN A 89 -5.40 -20.43 -20.13
C ASN A 89 -6.77 -21.13 -20.17
N PRO A 90 -7.11 -21.99 -19.18
CA PRO A 90 -8.42 -22.64 -19.11
C PRO A 90 -9.59 -21.68 -18.84
N PHE A 91 -9.31 -20.42 -18.47
CA PHE A 91 -10.33 -19.40 -18.17
C PHE A 91 -10.57 -18.41 -19.31
N GLY A 92 -9.84 -18.50 -20.43
CA GLY A 92 -10.06 -17.66 -21.61
C GLY A 92 -9.60 -16.19 -21.52
N ASP A 93 -8.89 -15.79 -20.46
CA ASP A 93 -8.31 -14.45 -20.33
C ASP A 93 -7.02 -14.29 -21.16
N SER A 94 -6.88 -13.18 -21.88
CA SER A 94 -5.73 -12.91 -22.75
C SER A 94 -4.56 -12.20 -22.07
N ASN A 95 -4.71 -11.72 -20.84
CA ASN A 95 -3.77 -10.80 -20.16
C ASN A 95 -3.09 -11.40 -18.92
N LEU A 96 -3.04 -12.73 -18.82
CA LEU A 96 -2.55 -13.47 -17.66
C LEU A 96 -1.10 -13.12 -17.30
N ASN A 97 -0.27 -12.87 -18.31
CA ASN A 97 1.14 -12.54 -18.14
C ASN A 97 1.39 -11.08 -17.70
N GLU A 98 0.39 -10.20 -17.86
CA GLU A 98 0.52 -8.79 -17.51
C GLU A 98 0.32 -8.57 -16.00
N LYS A 99 1.31 -7.97 -15.34
CA LYS A 99 1.17 -7.61 -13.92
C LYS A 99 0.10 -6.54 -13.71
N PHE A 100 -0.86 -6.82 -12.83
CA PHE A 100 -1.85 -5.86 -12.40
C PHE A 100 -1.20 -4.70 -11.64
N VAL A 101 -1.57 -3.46 -12.02
CA VAL A 101 -1.13 -2.24 -11.35
C VAL A 101 -2.33 -1.36 -11.07
N TRP A 102 -2.54 -1.03 -9.80
CA TRP A 102 -3.60 -0.10 -9.41
C TRP A 102 -3.21 1.35 -9.72
N ARG A 103 -3.43 1.75 -10.99
CA ARG A 103 -3.06 3.08 -11.50
C ARG A 103 -3.60 4.23 -10.64
N LYS A 104 -4.88 4.15 -10.26
CA LYS A 104 -5.55 5.17 -9.43
C LYS A 104 -4.95 5.31 -8.02
N LYS A 105 -4.36 4.24 -7.47
CA LYS A 105 -3.67 4.27 -6.17
C LYS A 105 -2.33 5.02 -6.28
N ILE A 106 -1.58 4.76 -7.35
CA ILE A 106 -0.31 5.46 -7.63
C ILE A 106 -0.58 6.94 -7.91
N GLU A 107 -1.59 7.27 -8.73
CA GLU A 107 -1.96 8.66 -9.01
C GLU A 107 -2.38 9.42 -7.75
N ARG A 108 -3.17 8.80 -6.87
CA ARG A 108 -3.50 9.37 -5.56
C ARG A 108 -2.25 9.57 -4.72
N GLY A 109 -1.38 8.57 -4.60
CA GLY A 109 -0.15 8.69 -3.82
C GLY A 109 0.78 9.82 -4.27
N VAL A 110 1.00 9.93 -5.59
CA VAL A 110 1.81 11.02 -6.17
C VAL A 110 1.14 12.39 -5.97
N SER A 111 -0.20 12.44 -5.93
CA SER A 111 -0.95 13.67 -5.63
C SER A 111 -0.83 14.11 -4.18
N HIS A 112 -0.80 13.16 -3.24
CA HIS A 112 -0.58 13.38 -1.81
C HIS A 112 0.89 13.64 -1.43
N GLY A 113 1.81 13.61 -2.40
CA GLY A 113 3.23 13.89 -2.16
C GLY A 113 4.04 12.69 -1.68
N LEU A 114 3.50 11.47 -1.77
CA LEU A 114 4.29 10.27 -1.47
C LEU A 114 5.49 10.18 -2.44
N PRO A 115 6.69 9.85 -1.95
CA PRO A 115 7.87 9.70 -2.79
C PRO A 115 7.63 8.61 -3.84
N LEU A 116 8.01 8.89 -5.09
CA LEU A 116 7.92 7.93 -6.20
C LEU A 116 8.71 6.63 -5.92
N GLU A 117 9.71 6.70 -5.04
CA GLU A 117 10.53 5.55 -4.62
C GLU A 117 9.71 4.48 -3.88
N THR A 118 8.62 4.86 -3.22
CA THR A 118 7.72 3.91 -2.56
C THR A 118 7.01 2.98 -3.54
N TYR A 119 6.86 3.39 -4.80
CA TYR A 119 6.27 2.61 -5.89
C TYR A 119 7.33 2.06 -6.85
N SER A 120 8.61 2.14 -6.49
CA SER A 120 9.71 1.63 -7.30
C SER A 120 9.72 0.11 -7.30
N LEU A 121 10.40 -0.48 -8.29
CA LEU A 121 10.60 -1.93 -8.36
C LEU A 121 11.32 -2.48 -7.12
N ARG A 122 12.20 -1.68 -6.50
CA ARG A 122 12.93 -2.05 -5.29
C ARG A 122 12.00 -2.26 -4.09
N SER A 123 11.06 -1.34 -3.87
CA SER A 123 10.11 -1.45 -2.76
C SER A 123 9.15 -2.63 -2.96
N GLU A 124 8.72 -2.89 -4.19
CA GLU A 124 7.86 -4.04 -4.49
C GLU A 124 8.59 -5.36 -4.29
N LYS A 125 9.86 -5.46 -4.74
CA LYS A 125 10.70 -6.63 -4.48
C LYS A 125 10.91 -6.87 -2.99
N LYS A 126 11.10 -5.80 -2.18
CA LYS A 126 11.21 -5.92 -0.73
C LYS A 126 9.96 -6.54 -0.12
N LYS A 127 8.77 -6.02 -0.47
CA LYS A 127 7.49 -6.58 -0.02
C LYS A 127 7.27 -8.01 -0.48
N GLN A 128 7.72 -8.35 -1.69
CA GLN A 128 7.65 -9.72 -2.18
C GLN A 128 8.49 -10.66 -1.32
N LYS A 129 9.71 -10.26 -0.94
CA LYS A 129 10.56 -11.06 -0.03
C LYS A 129 9.92 -11.24 1.34
N GLU A 130 9.33 -10.19 1.90
CA GLU A 130 8.59 -10.26 3.17
C GLU A 130 7.44 -11.27 3.09
N ARG A 131 6.64 -11.24 2.01
CA ARG A 131 5.57 -12.22 1.76
C ARG A 131 6.10 -13.64 1.61
N MET A 132 7.21 -13.84 0.89
CA MET A 132 7.82 -15.17 0.72
C MET A 132 8.29 -15.74 2.05
N ALA A 133 8.93 -14.92 2.91
CA ALA A 133 9.35 -15.35 4.24
C ALA A 133 8.16 -15.72 5.14
N GLU A 134 7.01 -15.04 5.02
CA GLU A 134 5.80 -15.42 5.73
C GLU A 134 5.23 -16.76 5.24
N ILE A 135 5.22 -16.99 3.92
CA ILE A 135 4.81 -18.27 3.32
C ILE A 135 5.70 -19.41 3.80
N GLU A 136 7.02 -19.21 3.86
CA GLU A 136 7.97 -20.20 4.37
C GLU A 136 7.67 -20.58 5.83
N LYS A 137 7.38 -19.60 6.69
CA LYS A 137 6.97 -19.87 8.08
C LYS A 137 5.66 -20.68 8.15
N VAL A 138 4.70 -20.40 7.26
CA VAL A 138 3.45 -21.17 7.20
C VAL A 138 3.69 -22.60 6.71
N LYS A 139 4.56 -22.80 5.72
CA LYS A 139 4.93 -24.12 5.21
C LYS A 139 5.60 -24.96 6.29
N LYS A 140 6.56 -24.39 7.02
CA LYS A 140 7.22 -25.06 8.14
C LYS A 140 6.21 -25.58 9.17
N ARG A 141 5.24 -24.74 9.57
CA ARG A 141 4.16 -25.15 10.49
C ARG A 141 3.24 -26.24 9.94
N ARG A 142 3.12 -26.38 8.62
CA ARG A 142 2.33 -27.46 8.00
C ARG A 142 3.13 -28.76 7.97
N GLU A 143 4.42 -28.67 7.65
CA GLU A 143 5.36 -29.79 7.65
C GLU A 143 5.52 -30.37 9.06
N GLU A 144 5.72 -29.52 10.07
CA GLU A 144 5.79 -29.96 11.48
C GLU A 144 4.53 -30.73 11.92
N ARG A 145 3.33 -30.24 11.57
CA ARG A 145 2.06 -30.94 11.85
C ARG A 145 1.90 -32.24 11.07
N ALA A 146 2.43 -32.32 9.85
CA ALA A 146 2.37 -33.55 9.05
C ALA A 146 3.31 -34.61 9.64
N ILE A 147 4.50 -34.20 10.08
CA ILE A 147 5.48 -35.08 10.74
C ILE A 147 4.95 -35.58 12.08
N GLU A 148 4.39 -34.70 12.91
CA GLU A 148 3.82 -35.09 14.21
C GLU A 148 2.66 -36.09 14.04
N LYS A 149 1.79 -35.88 13.06
CA LYS A 149 0.71 -36.82 12.73
C LYS A 149 1.24 -38.16 12.22
N ALA A 150 2.26 -38.16 11.37
CA ALA A 150 2.87 -39.38 10.86
C ALA A 150 3.49 -40.20 12.01
N LYS A 151 4.23 -39.54 12.93
CA LYS A 151 4.77 -40.20 14.12
C LYS A 151 3.69 -40.77 15.03
N TYR A 152 2.62 -40.00 15.27
CA TYR A 152 1.50 -40.46 16.07
C TYR A 152 0.80 -41.67 15.43
N GLU A 153 0.63 -41.68 14.10
CA GLU A 153 0.06 -42.81 13.37
C GLU A 153 0.97 -44.05 13.42
N GLU A 154 2.28 -43.88 13.32
CA GLU A 154 3.26 -44.96 13.51
C GLU A 154 3.18 -45.55 14.92
N GLU A 155 3.21 -44.72 15.97
CA GLU A 155 3.08 -45.15 17.36
C GLU A 155 1.74 -45.88 17.61
N MET A 156 0.64 -45.33 17.10
CA MET A 156 -0.68 -45.95 17.21
C MET A 156 -0.79 -47.25 16.42
N SER A 157 -0.12 -47.36 15.26
CA SER A 157 -0.07 -48.60 14.48
C SER A 157 0.69 -49.70 15.23
N ILE A 158 1.80 -49.36 15.88
CA ILE A 158 2.59 -50.28 16.70
C ILE A 158 1.78 -50.75 17.91
N VAL A 159 1.14 -49.83 18.64
CA VAL A 159 0.28 -50.16 19.79
C VAL A 159 -0.86 -51.09 19.36
N ARG A 160 -1.49 -50.83 18.20
CA ARG A 160 -2.56 -51.69 17.66
C ARG A 160 -2.05 -53.09 17.32
N ILE A 161 -0.88 -53.21 16.70
CA ILE A 161 -0.27 -54.51 16.37
C ILE A 161 0.07 -55.27 17.66
N LEU A 162 0.70 -54.62 18.63
CA LEU A 162 1.06 -55.23 19.91
C LEU A 162 -0.16 -55.71 20.68
N ALA A 163 -1.23 -54.90 20.76
CA ALA A 163 -2.47 -55.31 21.40
C ALA A 163 -3.07 -56.56 20.76
N ASN A 164 -3.07 -56.65 19.42
CA ASN A 164 -3.52 -57.85 18.71
C ASN A 164 -2.67 -59.08 19.04
N ILE A 165 -1.34 -58.92 19.12
CA ILE A 165 -0.43 -60.01 19.50
C ILE A 165 -0.70 -60.45 20.94
N THR A 166 -0.82 -59.52 21.88
CA THR A 166 -1.11 -59.81 23.30
C THR A 166 -2.42 -60.58 23.43
N LEU A 167 -3.50 -60.12 22.79
CA LEU A 167 -4.79 -60.82 22.79
C LEU A 167 -4.68 -62.23 22.19
N HIS A 168 -3.87 -62.42 21.14
CA HIS A 168 -3.67 -63.73 20.54
C HIS A 168 -2.92 -64.70 21.46
N VAL A 169 -1.88 -64.22 22.15
CA VAL A 169 -1.12 -65.02 23.12
C VAL A 169 -1.99 -65.38 24.33
N GLU A 170 -2.77 -64.43 24.86
CA GLU A 170 -3.72 -64.68 25.94
C GLU A 170 -4.78 -65.73 25.55
N ALA A 171 -5.29 -65.68 24.33
CA ALA A 171 -6.22 -66.69 23.84
C ALA A 171 -5.57 -68.10 23.78
N LEU A 172 -4.31 -68.17 23.33
CA LEU A 172 -3.57 -69.44 23.26
C LEU A 172 -3.23 -70.00 24.64
N THR A 173 -2.89 -69.16 25.63
CA THR A 173 -2.63 -69.62 27.00
C THR A 173 -3.91 -70.13 27.66
N ILE A 174 -5.05 -69.46 27.46
CA ILE A 174 -6.35 -69.92 27.97
C ILE A 174 -6.72 -71.28 27.37
N VAL A 175 -6.54 -71.46 26.06
CA VAL A 175 -6.83 -72.75 25.39
C VAL A 175 -5.85 -73.84 25.85
N GLY A 176 -4.57 -73.52 26.05
CA GLY A 176 -3.57 -74.47 26.56
C GLY A 176 -3.77 -74.86 28.03
N MET A 177 -4.31 -73.97 28.86
CA MET A 177 -4.66 -74.26 30.26
C MET A 177 -5.99 -75.01 30.40
N GLY A 178 -6.86 -74.98 29.38
CA GLY A 178 -8.14 -75.71 29.35
C GLY A 178 -8.04 -77.16 28.88
N PHE A 179 -6.83 -77.70 28.68
CA PHE A 179 -6.59 -79.07 28.19
C PHE A 179 -5.83 -79.98 29.19
N VAL A 180 -5.92 -79.66 30.49
CA VAL A 180 -5.45 -80.51 31.61
C VAL A 180 -6.64 -80.95 32.44
#